data_AF-A0A1G2UZA0-F1
#
_entry.id   AF-A0A1G2UZA0-F1
#
_cell.length_a   1.000
_cell.length_b   1.000
_cell.length_c   1.000
_cell.angle_alpha   90.00
_cell.angle_beta   90.00
_cell.angle_gamma   90.00
#
_symmetry.space_group_name_H-M   'P 1'
#
loop_
_entity.id
_entity.type
_entity.pdbx_description
1 polymer ?
#
loop_
_entity_poly.entity_id
_entity_poly.type
_entity_poly.pdbx_seq_one_letter_code
_entity_poly.pdbx_strand_id
1 'polypeptide(L)'
;MRGGFRQNAGRKKGFAAKNAEEARKLLSERLVEEIKPISEVLISQAKKGDIKAIRELFDRAWGRPQQEIKIPTNNLNIGFGESFEESRKKAKEAIARYLASHSANNVTS
;
A
#
# COMPACT_ATOMS: atom_id res chain seq x y z
N MET A 1 17.52 -19.70 25.49
CA MET A 1 17.11 -18.42 24.89
C MET A 1 15.66 -18.12 25.26
N ARG A 2 15.41 -17.22 26.22
CA ARG A 2 14.05 -16.76 26.58
C ARG A 2 14.03 -15.24 26.50
N GLY A 3 13.71 -14.70 25.32
CA GLY A 3 13.43 -13.28 25.14
C GLY A 3 12.10 -12.97 25.80
N GLY A 4 12.15 -12.54 27.06
CA GLY A 4 10.96 -12.28 27.87
C GLY A 4 10.15 -11.12 27.31
N PHE A 5 8.87 -11.38 27.06
CA PHE A 5 7.85 -10.35 26.87
C PHE A 5 7.80 -9.48 28.13
N ARG A 6 8.49 -8.33 28.13
CA ARG A 6 8.36 -7.35 29.20
C ARG A 6 7.12 -6.50 28.90
N GLN A 7 6.24 -6.30 29.87
CA GLN A 7 5.18 -5.28 29.76
C GLN A 7 5.84 -3.96 29.34
N ASN A 8 5.40 -3.38 28.22
CA ASN A 8 5.98 -2.20 27.55
C ASN A 8 7.25 -2.39 26.69
N ALA A 9 7.61 -3.62 26.29
CA ALA A 9 8.71 -3.87 25.34
C ALA A 9 8.41 -3.49 23.87
N GLY A 10 7.19 -3.04 23.57
CA GLY A 10 6.81 -2.58 22.23
C GLY A 10 7.19 -1.12 21.98
N ARG A 11 7.50 -0.77 20.73
CA ARG A 11 7.63 0.63 20.30
C ARG A 11 6.31 1.35 20.63
N LYS A 12 6.35 2.33 21.53
CA LYS A 12 5.18 3.16 21.85
C LYS A 12 4.58 3.66 20.53
N LYS A 13 3.30 3.35 20.28
CA LYS A 13 2.57 3.88 19.13
C LYS A 13 2.74 5.40 19.17
N GLY A 14 3.47 5.95 18.19
CA GLY A 14 3.71 7.39 18.10
C GLY A 14 2.39 8.15 17.98
N PHE A 15 2.42 9.46 18.23
CA PHE A 15 1.26 10.35 18.11
C PHE A 15 0.51 10.15 16.77
N ALA A 16 1.25 9.96 15.66
CA ALA A 16 0.68 9.67 14.35
C ALA A 16 -0.14 8.36 14.29
N ALA A 17 0.27 7.32 15.02
CA ALA A 17 -0.46 6.05 15.05
C ALA A 17 -1.76 6.16 15.87
N LYS A 18 -1.77 7.00 16.92
CA LYS A 18 -3.00 7.29 17.69
C LYS A 18 -4.00 8.12 16.88
N ASN A 19 -3.52 9.16 16.19
CA ASN A 19 -4.37 9.98 15.32
C ASN A 19 -4.97 9.15 14.17
N ALA A 20 -4.22 8.19 13.63
CA ALA A 20 -4.73 7.28 12.61
C ALA A 20 -5.83 6.35 13.15
N GLU A 21 -5.73 5.90 14.40
CA GLU A 21 -6.78 5.10 15.05
C GLU A 21 -8.03 5.93 15.35
N GLU A 22 -7.87 7.16 15.82
CA GLU A 22 -8.97 8.11 16.04
C GLU A 22 -9.70 8.46 14.75
N ALA A 23 -8.95 8.72 13.66
CA ALA A 23 -9.54 8.97 12.35
C ALA A 23 -10.33 7.77 11.82
N ARG A 24 -9.82 6.53 12.02
CA ARG A 24 -10.55 5.31 11.65
C ARG A 24 -11.83 5.16 12.45
N LYS A 25 -11.80 5.47 13.75
CA LYS A 25 -12.97 5.41 14.62
C LYS A 25 -14.05 6.39 14.14
N LEU A 26 -13.69 7.65 13.91
CA LEU A 26 -14.61 8.67 13.41
C LEU A 26 -15.23 8.27 12.06
N LEU A 27 -14.42 7.75 11.13
CA LEU A 27 -14.91 7.27 9.85
C LEU A 27 -15.89 6.09 10.00
N SER A 28 -15.61 5.17 10.92
CA SER A 28 -16.49 4.03 11.18
C SER A 28 -17.82 4.46 11.77
N GLU A 29 -17.81 5.41 12.71
CA GLU A 29 -19.01 5.98 13.31
C GLU A 29 -19.88 6.68 12.26
N ARG A 30 -19.29 7.55 11.43
CA ARG A 30 -20.00 8.22 10.34
C ARG A 30 -20.53 7.25 9.29
N LEU A 31 -19.77 6.21 8.96
CA LEU A 31 -20.23 5.18 8.03
C LEU A 31 -21.51 4.50 8.55
N VAL A 32 -21.56 4.16 9.85
CA VAL A 32 -22.74 3.51 10.44
C VAL A 32 -23.97 4.43 10.43
N GLU A 33 -23.77 5.73 10.68
CA GLU A 33 -24.85 6.73 10.60
C GLU A 33 -25.42 6.85 9.17
N GLU A 34 -24.54 6.93 8.17
CA GLU A 34 -24.90 7.21 6.78
C GLU A 34 -25.35 5.96 6.01
N ILE A 35 -24.89 4.75 6.39
CA ILE A 35 -25.20 3.53 5.64
C ILE A 35 -26.67 3.12 5.75
N LYS A 36 -27.31 3.42 6.88
CA LYS A 36 -28.72 3.10 7.12
C LYS A 36 -29.65 3.83 6.13
N PRO A 37 -29.66 5.17 6.02
CA PRO A 37 -30.54 5.86 5.08
C PRO A 37 -30.24 5.49 3.63
N ILE A 38 -28.97 5.26 3.26
CA ILE A 38 -28.60 4.79 1.92
C ILE A 38 -29.23 3.41 1.64
N SER A 39 -29.14 2.49 2.60
CA SER A 39 -29.70 1.14 2.45
C SER A 39 -31.23 1.17 2.34
N GLU A 40 -31.90 2.03 3.09
CA GLU A 40 -33.36 2.21 3.02
C GLU A 40 -33.80 2.71 1.64
N VAL A 41 -33.10 3.71 1.08
CA VAL A 41 -33.36 4.20 -0.27
C VAL A 41 -33.16 3.11 -1.31
N LEU A 42 -32.06 2.35 -1.23
CA LEU A 42 -31.79 1.24 -2.15
C LEU A 42 -32.85 0.14 -2.06
N ILE A 43 -33.31 -0.21 -0.85
CA ILE A 43 -34.41 -1.17 -0.66
C ILE A 43 -35.69 -0.66 -1.30
N SER A 44 -35.99 0.64 -1.16
CA SER A 44 -37.17 1.24 -1.76
C SER A 44 -37.13 1.19 -3.30
N GLN A 45 -35.95 1.40 -3.89
CA GLN A 45 -35.73 1.33 -5.34
C GLN A 45 -35.78 -0.11 -5.84
N ALA A 46 -35.17 -1.04 -5.09
CA ALA A 46 -35.21 -2.47 -5.38
C ALA A 46 -36.65 -3.00 -5.39
N LYS A 47 -37.49 -2.59 -4.44
CA LYS A 47 -38.92 -2.94 -4.39
C LYS A 47 -39.70 -2.42 -5.61
N LYS A 48 -39.23 -1.36 -6.27
CA LYS A 48 -39.81 -0.82 -7.52
C LYS A 48 -39.31 -1.55 -8.77
N GLY A 49 -38.43 -2.54 -8.63
CA GLY A 49 -37.86 -3.29 -9.74
C GLY A 49 -36.56 -2.71 -10.31
N ASP A 50 -35.90 -1.77 -9.62
CA ASP A 50 -34.59 -1.27 -10.06
C ASP A 50 -33.51 -2.34 -9.83
N ILE A 51 -33.10 -2.98 -10.93
CA ILE A 51 -32.07 -4.02 -10.96
C ILE A 51 -30.71 -3.51 -10.46
N LYS A 52 -30.39 -2.23 -10.68
CA LYS A 52 -29.12 -1.65 -10.21
C LYS A 52 -29.11 -1.56 -8.70
N ALA A 53 -30.22 -1.10 -8.10
CA ALA A 53 -30.37 -1.04 -6.65
C ALA A 53 -30.29 -2.43 -6.01
N ILE A 54 -30.90 -3.44 -6.64
CA ILE A 54 -30.83 -4.84 -6.20
C ILE A 54 -29.39 -5.34 -6.21
N ARG A 55 -28.68 -5.20 -7.35
CA ARG A 55 -27.29 -5.64 -7.49
C ARG A 55 -26.40 -4.97 -6.47
N GLU A 56 -26.59 -3.68 -6.27
CA GLU A 56 -25.79 -2.89 -5.34
C GLU A 56 -26.05 -3.28 -3.87
N LEU A 57 -27.28 -3.65 -3.50
CA LEU A 57 -27.58 -4.25 -2.19
C LEU A 57 -26.87 -5.59 -2.00
N PHE A 58 -26.89 -6.46 -3.02
CA PHE A 58 -26.18 -7.75 -2.98
C PHE A 58 -24.67 -7.56 -2.83
N ASP A 59 -24.07 -6.68 -3.65
CA ASP A 59 -22.64 -6.36 -3.60
C ASP A 59 -22.23 -5.83 -2.21
N ARG A 60 -23.09 -5.07 -1.53
CA ARG A 60 -22.82 -4.56 -0.17
C ARG A 60 -22.96 -5.61 0.92
N ALA A 61 -23.93 -6.52 0.79
CA ALA A 61 -24.20 -7.53 1.81
C ALA A 61 -23.24 -8.73 1.74
N TRP A 62 -22.82 -9.14 0.55
CA TRP A 62 -21.96 -10.32 0.35
C TRP A 62 -20.61 -10.01 -0.30
N GLY A 63 -20.35 -8.76 -0.66
CA GLY A 63 -19.15 -8.37 -1.39
C GLY A 63 -19.25 -8.61 -2.89
N ARG A 64 -18.25 -8.12 -3.63
CA ARG A 64 -18.13 -8.37 -5.07
C ARG A 64 -17.31 -9.64 -5.33
N PRO A 65 -17.66 -10.43 -6.35
CA PRO A 65 -16.82 -11.56 -6.76
C PRO A 65 -15.43 -11.07 -7.17
N GLN A 66 -14.39 -11.85 -6.83
CA GLN A 66 -13.03 -11.54 -7.25
C GLN A 66 -12.94 -11.56 -8.78
N GLN A 67 -12.36 -10.51 -9.36
CA GLN A 67 -12.11 -10.42 -10.79
C GLN A 67 -10.61 -10.61 -11.03
N GLU A 68 -10.26 -11.52 -11.94
CA GLU A 68 -8.88 -11.68 -12.40
C GLU A 68 -8.47 -10.45 -13.21
N ILE A 69 -7.57 -9.63 -12.66
CA ILE A 69 -6.97 -8.53 -13.40
C ILE A 69 -5.85 -9.12 -14.25
N LYS A 70 -6.11 -9.29 -15.55
CA LYS A 70 -5.06 -9.58 -16.53
C LYS A 70 -4.24 -8.30 -16.72
N ILE A 71 -3.10 -8.19 -16.04
CA ILE A 71 -2.16 -7.10 -16.25
C ILE A 71 -1.36 -7.42 -17.53
N PRO A 72 -1.54 -6.67 -18.63
CA PRO A 72 -0.70 -6.85 -19.80
C PRO A 72 0.74 -6.44 -19.44
N THR A 73 1.66 -7.39 -19.52
CA THR A 73 3.10 -7.21 -19.20
C THR A 73 3.77 -6.11 -20.02
N ASN A 74 3.20 -5.73 -21.16
CA ASN A 74 3.81 -4.75 -22.07
C ASN A 74 3.80 -3.29 -21.58
N ASN A 75 3.00 -2.94 -20.57
CA ASN A 75 2.83 -1.52 -20.16
C ASN A 75 3.26 -1.22 -18.72
N LEU A 76 4.14 -2.03 -18.13
CA LEU A 76 4.83 -1.67 -16.88
C LEU A 76 6.00 -0.73 -17.18
N ASN A 77 5.75 0.37 -17.88
CA ASN A 77 6.70 1.48 -17.97
C ASN A 77 6.58 2.31 -16.69
N ILE A 78 6.89 1.70 -15.55
CA ILE A 78 7.04 2.40 -14.28
C ILE A 78 8.33 3.20 -14.46
N GLY A 79 8.18 4.52 -14.64
CA GLY A 79 9.28 5.46 -14.86
C GLY A 79 10.23 5.53 -13.67
N PHE A 80 11.02 4.48 -13.47
CA PHE A 80 12.23 4.52 -12.67
C PHE A 80 13.29 5.18 -13.56
N GLY A 81 13.65 6.42 -13.19
CA GLY A 81 14.75 7.14 -13.81
C GLY A 81 16.04 6.32 -13.80
N GLU A 82 16.80 6.43 -14.90
CA GLU A 82 17.95 5.61 -15.30
C GLU A 82 17.69 4.10 -15.25
N SER A 83 17.93 3.43 -16.37
CA SER A 83 17.82 1.97 -16.42
C SER A 83 18.72 1.35 -15.35
N PHE A 84 18.27 0.25 -14.73
CA PHE A 84 19.06 -0.47 -13.74
C PHE A 84 20.47 -0.83 -14.27
N GLU A 85 20.60 -1.03 -15.58
CA GLU A 85 21.85 -1.29 -16.27
C GLU A 85 22.80 -0.07 -16.28
N GLU A 86 22.29 1.14 -16.53
CA GLU A 86 23.09 2.38 -16.47
C GLU A 86 23.59 2.64 -15.04
N SER A 87 22.74 2.45 -14.04
CA SER A 87 23.11 2.55 -12.63
C SER A 87 24.22 1.56 -12.26
N ARG A 88 24.12 0.31 -12.75
CA ARG A 88 25.12 -0.73 -12.52
C ARG A 88 26.45 -0.42 -13.21
N LYS A 89 26.42 0.17 -14.42
CA LYS A 89 27.63 0.58 -15.15
C LYS A 89 28.37 1.69 -14.42
N LYS A 90 27.65 2.75 -13.99
CA LYS A 90 28.24 3.84 -13.20
C LYS A 90 28.86 3.34 -11.89
N ALA A 91 28.19 2.42 -11.19
CA ALA A 91 28.72 1.83 -9.96
C ALA A 91 30.04 1.06 -10.19
N LYS A 92 30.12 0.27 -11.26
CA LYS A 92 31.36 -0.44 -11.62
C LYS A 92 32.50 0.51 -11.95
N GLU A 93 32.23 1.56 -12.72
CA GLU A 93 33.23 2.57 -13.06
C GLU A 93 33.73 3.34 -11.82
N ALA A 94 32.85 3.67 -10.88
CA ALA A 94 33.22 4.33 -9.63
C ALA A 94 34.14 3.44 -8.77
N ILE A 95 33.82 2.15 -8.66
CA ILE A 95 34.65 1.17 -7.93
C ILE A 95 36.02 1.02 -8.61
N ALA A 96 36.06 0.93 -9.95
CA ALA A 96 37.31 0.82 -10.70
C ALA A 96 38.22 2.04 -10.49
N ARG A 97 37.65 3.26 -10.51
CA ARG A 97 38.41 4.49 -10.22
C ARG A 97 38.98 4.52 -8.81
N TYR A 98 38.18 4.11 -7.81
CA TYR A 98 38.61 4.03 -6.42
C TYR A 98 39.77 3.05 -6.25
N LEU A 99 39.69 1.87 -6.85
CA LEU A 99 40.76 0.87 -6.77
C LEU A 99 42.03 1.35 -7.46
N ALA A 100 41.92 2.01 -8.62
CA ALA A 100 43.07 2.54 -9.36
C ALA A 100 43.79 3.67 -8.60
N SER A 101 43.06 4.54 -7.90
CA SER A 101 43.68 5.60 -7.09
C SER A 101 44.37 5.06 -5.83
N HIS A 102 43.85 3.97 -5.25
CA HIS A 102 44.43 3.36 -4.04
C HIS A 102 45.58 2.40 -4.34
N SER A 103 45.67 1.83 -5.54
CA SER A 103 46.84 1.06 -5.97
C SER A 103 48.04 1.95 -6.29
N ALA A 104 47.81 3.18 -6.77
CA ALA A 104 48.89 4.12 -7.10
C ALA A 104 49.60 4.67 -5.85
N ASN A 105 48.90 4.81 -4.73
CA ASN A 105 49.44 5.38 -3.49
C ASN A 105 50.26 4.39 -2.64
N ASN A 106 50.20 3.08 -2.93
CA ASN A 106 50.93 2.04 -2.19
C ASN A 106 52.29 1.64 -2.82
N VAL A 107 52.73 2.30 -3.89
CA VAL A 107 53.99 1.99 -4.59
C VAL A 107 55.12 2.99 -4.25
N THR A 108 54.83 4.05 -3.49
CA THR A 108 55.81 5.08 -3.07
C THR A 108 55.94 5.17 -1.56
N SER A 109 56.27 4.06 -0.89
CA SER A 109 56.70 4.00 0.51
C SER A 109 57.84 3.02 0.67
#